data_AF-A0A1M5TGJ6-F1
#
_entry.id   AF-A0A1M5TGJ6-F1
#
_cell.length_a   1.000
_cell.length_b   1.000
_cell.length_c   1.000
_cell.angle_alpha   90.00
_cell.angle_beta   90.00
_cell.angle_gamma   90.00
#
_symmetry.space_group_name_H-M   'P 1'
#
loop_
_entity.id
_entity.type
_entity.pdbx_description
1 polymer ?
#
loop_
_entity_poly.entity_id
_entity_poly.type
_entity_poly.pdbx_seq_one_letter_code
_entity_poly.pdbx_strand_id
1 'polypeptide(L)'
;MKTAFFKTFVKSLGAAVAISAAFATTTNAQIMKNVLTVQQQDMAIIACLEAKGDLAKFSKAIDKGLDDGLTVSQVKEALSQLYAYTGFPRSLNALGTLQEVLDERKAAGKKTAEGKDASPLQRITI
;
A
#
# COMPACT_ATOMS: atom_id res chain seq x y z
N MET A 1 -22.21 -38.85 49.59
CA MET A 1 -23.10 -38.67 48.41
C MET A 1 -23.36 -37.19 48.01
N LYS A 2 -22.94 -36.17 48.78
CA LYS A 2 -23.17 -34.74 48.47
C LYS A 2 -22.09 -34.07 47.59
N THR A 3 -20.90 -34.67 47.51
CA THR A 3 -19.71 -34.09 46.85
C THR A 3 -19.63 -34.39 45.35
N ALA A 4 -20.23 -35.48 44.88
CA ALA A 4 -20.25 -35.85 43.46
C ALA A 4 -21.19 -34.96 42.64
N PHE A 5 -22.35 -34.58 43.22
CA PHE A 5 -23.37 -33.77 42.54
C PHE A 5 -22.90 -32.33 42.29
N PHE A 6 -22.23 -31.71 43.28
CA PHE A 6 -21.68 -30.36 43.16
C PHE A 6 -20.54 -30.29 42.11
N LYS A 7 -19.71 -31.33 42.01
CA LYS A 7 -18.62 -31.42 41.04
C LYS A 7 -19.12 -31.53 39.60
N THR A 8 -20.23 -32.24 39.38
CA THR A 8 -20.90 -32.35 38.07
C THR A 8 -21.56 -31.04 37.68
N PHE A 9 -22.17 -30.32 38.64
CA PHE A 9 -22.78 -29.01 38.42
C PHE A 9 -21.74 -27.91 38.07
N VAL A 10 -20.58 -27.92 38.72
CA VAL A 10 -19.48 -26.97 38.39
C VAL A 10 -18.86 -27.28 37.02
N LYS A 11 -18.75 -28.56 36.63
CA LYS A 11 -18.27 -28.95 35.29
C LYS A 11 -19.24 -28.54 34.17
N SER A 12 -20.55 -28.66 34.39
CA SER A 12 -21.55 -28.26 33.37
C SER A 12 -21.65 -26.74 33.22
N LEU A 13 -21.44 -25.97 34.29
CA LEU A 13 -21.35 -24.50 34.23
C LEU A 13 -20.13 -24.03 33.44
N GLY A 14 -18.97 -24.69 33.60
CA GLY A 14 -17.77 -24.40 32.82
C GLY A 14 -17.93 -24.66 31.32
N ALA A 15 -18.70 -25.67 30.93
CA ALA A 15 -18.98 -25.98 29.52
C ALA A 15 -19.91 -24.93 28.86
N ALA A 16 -20.87 -24.38 29.60
CA ALA A 16 -21.78 -23.35 29.08
C ALA A 16 -21.07 -22.01 28.79
N VAL A 17 -20.02 -21.67 29.56
CA VAL A 17 -19.21 -20.44 29.36
C VAL A 17 -18.25 -20.58 28.17
N ALA A 18 -17.77 -21.79 27.86
CA ALA A 18 -16.91 -22.01 26.69
C ALA A 18 -17.68 -21.87 25.37
N ILE A 19 -18.97 -22.19 25.36
CA ILE A 19 -19.80 -22.10 24.15
C ILE A 19 -20.14 -20.64 23.81
N SER A 20 -20.29 -19.74 24.79
CA SER A 20 -20.53 -18.31 24.52
C SER A 20 -19.29 -17.56 24.04
N ALA A 21 -18.09 -17.99 24.42
CA ALA A 21 -16.82 -17.42 23.95
C ALA A 21 -16.53 -17.72 22.47
N ALA A 22 -17.12 -18.78 21.92
CA ALA A 22 -16.94 -19.15 20.51
C ALA A 22 -17.78 -18.29 19.53
N PHE A 23 -18.83 -17.60 20.00
CA PHE A 23 -19.67 -16.73 19.16
C PHE A 23 -19.18 -15.28 19.07
N ALA A 24 -18.14 -14.90 19.82
CA ALA A 24 -17.70 -13.50 19.94
C ALA A 24 -16.53 -13.09 19.03
N THR A 25 -16.02 -13.96 18.15
CA THR A 25 -14.81 -13.66 17.35
C THR A 25 -15.02 -13.53 15.83
N THR A 26 -16.27 -13.47 15.35
CA THR A 26 -16.51 -12.97 13.99
C THR A 26 -16.36 -11.45 13.97
N THR A 27 -15.11 -11.00 14.06
CA THR A 27 -14.74 -9.61 13.84
C THR A 27 -15.03 -9.25 12.38
N ASN A 28 -15.63 -8.07 12.16
CA ASN A 28 -15.82 -7.47 10.83
C ASN A 28 -14.51 -7.32 10.03
N ALA A 29 -13.35 -7.53 10.66
CA ALA A 29 -12.04 -7.55 10.02
C ALA A 29 -11.87 -8.68 8.98
N GLN A 30 -12.67 -9.75 9.02
CA GLN A 30 -12.60 -10.85 8.05
C GLN A 30 -13.28 -10.54 6.71
N ILE A 31 -13.94 -9.38 6.55
CA ILE A 31 -14.65 -8.97 5.31
C ILE A 31 -14.07 -7.65 4.76
N MET A 32 -12.76 -7.44 4.83
CA MET A 32 -12.10 -6.46 3.96
C MET A 32 -11.27 -7.24 2.94
N LYS A 33 -11.93 -7.74 1.91
CA LYS A 33 -11.23 -8.28 0.74
C LYS A 33 -10.46 -7.13 0.10
N ASN A 34 -9.14 -7.13 0.24
CA ASN A 34 -8.30 -6.11 -0.36
C ASN A 34 -8.40 -6.21 -1.89
N VAL A 35 -9.10 -5.27 -2.51
CA VAL A 35 -9.35 -5.27 -3.96
C VAL A 35 -8.10 -4.84 -4.73
N LEU A 36 -7.21 -4.07 -4.09
CA LEU A 36 -6.01 -3.53 -4.70
C LEU A 36 -4.79 -4.39 -4.41
N THR A 37 -3.98 -4.59 -5.43
CA THR A 37 -2.62 -5.13 -5.28
C THR A 37 -1.74 -4.16 -4.48
N VAL A 38 -0.64 -4.66 -3.91
CA VAL A 38 0.32 -3.84 -3.14
C VAL A 38 0.84 -2.66 -3.99
N GLN A 39 1.24 -2.92 -5.24
CA GLN A 39 1.70 -1.90 -6.18
C GLN A 39 0.65 -0.82 -6.46
N GLN A 40 -0.63 -1.19 -6.55
CA GLN A 40 -1.71 -0.22 -6.73
C GLN A 40 -1.95 0.64 -5.49
N GLN A 41 -1.78 0.06 -4.30
CA GLN A 41 -1.84 0.82 -3.04
C GLN A 41 -0.67 1.79 -2.93
N ASP A 42 0.55 1.34 -3.21
CA ASP A 42 1.74 2.18 -3.19
C ASP A 42 1.63 3.33 -4.20
N MET A 43 1.12 3.06 -5.41
CA MET A 43 0.86 4.10 -6.39
C MET A 43 -0.13 5.15 -5.89
N ALA A 44 -1.22 4.73 -5.23
CA ALA A 44 -2.19 5.64 -4.64
C ALA A 44 -1.58 6.49 -3.51
N ILE A 45 -0.72 5.91 -2.68
CA ILE A 45 -0.01 6.60 -1.61
C ILE A 45 0.97 7.64 -2.18
N ILE A 46 1.77 7.25 -3.18
CA ILE A 46 2.71 8.14 -3.89
C ILE A 46 1.95 9.35 -4.47
N ALA A 47 0.85 9.11 -5.20
CA ALA A 47 0.03 10.17 -5.78
C ALA A 47 -0.57 11.10 -4.72
N CYS A 48 -1.07 10.55 -3.61
CA CYS A 48 -1.63 11.34 -2.52
C CYS A 48 -0.58 12.22 -1.84
N LEU A 49 0.63 11.69 -1.61
CA LEU A 49 1.71 12.43 -0.95
C LEU A 49 2.30 13.52 -1.86
N GLU A 50 2.40 13.27 -3.17
CA GLU A 50 2.75 14.30 -4.17
C GLU A 50 1.73 15.43 -4.15
N ALA A 51 0.43 15.11 -4.27
CA ALA A 51 -0.62 16.11 -4.32
C ALA A 51 -0.66 16.96 -3.04
N LYS A 52 -0.36 16.34 -1.89
CA LYS A 52 -0.22 17.02 -0.61
C LYS A 52 1.05 17.88 -0.52
N GLY A 53 2.11 17.53 -1.25
CA GLY A 53 3.44 18.14 -1.17
C GLY A 53 4.26 17.69 0.04
N ASP A 54 3.98 16.51 0.61
CA ASP A 54 4.71 15.95 1.75
C ASP A 54 5.94 15.17 1.26
N LEU A 55 6.96 15.90 0.79
CA LEU A 55 8.13 15.34 0.09
C LEU A 55 8.91 14.31 0.93
N ALA A 56 8.99 14.52 2.25
CA ALA A 56 9.71 13.61 3.15
C ALA A 56 9.05 12.23 3.24
N LYS A 57 7.72 12.15 3.22
CA LYS A 57 7.00 10.87 3.16
C LYS A 57 6.94 10.33 1.74
N PHE A 58 6.84 11.21 0.76
CA PHE A 58 6.83 10.87 -0.66
C PHE A 58 8.09 10.11 -1.07
N SER A 59 9.29 10.60 -0.68
CA SER A 59 10.56 9.91 -0.91
C SER A 59 10.55 8.46 -0.37
N LYS A 60 10.10 8.27 0.87
CA LYS A 60 9.97 6.94 1.48
C LYS A 60 8.95 6.05 0.78
N ALA A 61 7.84 6.63 0.33
CA ALA A 61 6.81 5.91 -0.42
C ALA A 61 7.31 5.44 -1.79
N ILE A 62 8.15 6.24 -2.46
CA ILE A 62 8.81 5.81 -3.71
C ILE A 62 9.76 4.64 -3.44
N ASP A 63 10.68 4.77 -2.47
CA ASP A 63 11.66 3.72 -2.17
C ASP A 63 10.96 2.38 -1.86
N LYS A 64 9.91 2.43 -1.03
CA LYS A 64 9.07 1.27 -0.74
C LYS A 64 8.36 0.75 -1.99
N GLY A 65 7.69 1.62 -2.76
CA GLY A 65 6.96 1.20 -3.95
C GLY A 65 7.86 0.51 -4.98
N LEU A 66 9.10 0.98 -5.15
CA LEU A 66 10.10 0.35 -6.00
C LEU A 66 10.56 -1.02 -5.46
N ASP A 67 10.67 -1.18 -4.14
CA ASP A 67 10.95 -2.47 -3.50
C ASP A 67 9.77 -3.46 -3.68
N ASP A 68 8.54 -2.96 -3.70
CA ASP A 68 7.31 -3.74 -3.98
C ASP A 68 7.07 -3.96 -5.49
N GLY A 69 8.02 -3.55 -6.33
CA GLY A 69 8.05 -3.86 -7.76
C GLY A 69 7.35 -2.86 -8.66
N LEU A 70 7.02 -1.64 -8.18
CA LEU A 70 6.77 -0.53 -9.09
C LEU A 70 8.02 -0.22 -9.91
N THR A 71 7.79 0.27 -11.12
CA THR A 71 8.85 0.69 -12.03
C THR A 71 8.97 2.21 -12.05
N VAL A 72 10.15 2.71 -12.42
CA VAL A 72 10.42 4.14 -12.52
C VAL A 72 9.45 4.81 -13.51
N SER A 73 9.20 4.19 -14.67
CA SER A 73 8.24 4.66 -15.67
C SER A 73 6.84 4.79 -15.09
N GLN A 74 6.37 3.83 -14.30
CA GLN A 74 5.03 3.93 -13.68
C GLN A 74 4.90 5.13 -12.75
N VAL A 75 5.93 5.39 -11.93
CA VAL A 75 5.94 6.56 -11.04
C VAL A 75 6.03 7.86 -11.85
N LYS A 76 6.92 7.93 -12.85
CA LYS A 76 7.04 9.09 -13.75
C LYS A 76 5.73 9.41 -14.47
N GLU A 77 5.03 8.41 -14.98
CA GLU A 77 3.73 8.59 -15.64
C GLU A 77 2.66 9.11 -14.67
N ALA A 78 2.63 8.61 -13.43
CA ALA A 78 1.73 9.15 -12.41
C ALA A 78 2.00 10.64 -12.13
N LEU A 79 3.27 11.03 -12.02
CA LEU A 79 3.66 12.43 -11.85
C LEU A 79 3.29 13.29 -13.07
N SER A 80 3.45 12.75 -14.28
CA SER A 80 3.05 13.39 -15.53
C SER A 80 1.54 13.68 -15.56
N GLN A 81 0.72 12.73 -15.11
CA GLN A 81 -0.73 12.94 -14.99
C GLN A 81 -1.08 13.96 -13.91
N LEU A 82 -0.43 13.88 -12.75
CA LEU A 82 -0.70 14.77 -11.61
C LEU A 82 -0.32 16.22 -11.89
N TYR A 83 0.67 16.47 -12.77
CA TYR A 83 1.07 17.82 -13.19
C TYR A 83 -0.10 18.70 -13.60
N ALA A 84 -1.07 18.15 -14.34
CA ALA A 84 -2.25 18.88 -14.79
C ALA A 84 -3.19 19.30 -13.64
N TYR A 85 -3.13 18.62 -12.50
CA TYR A 85 -4.03 18.80 -11.35
C TYR A 85 -3.39 19.50 -10.15
N THR A 86 -2.08 19.29 -9.92
CA THR A 86 -1.37 19.79 -8.73
C THR A 86 -0.47 21.00 -9.06
N GLY A 87 -0.22 21.22 -10.35
CA GLY A 87 0.46 22.39 -10.89
C GLY A 87 1.99 22.29 -10.88
N PHE A 88 2.61 23.18 -11.66
CA PHE A 88 4.05 23.17 -11.94
C PHE A 88 4.98 23.07 -10.71
N PRO A 89 4.87 23.91 -9.67
CA PRO A 89 5.85 23.90 -8.58
C PRO A 89 5.84 22.60 -7.77
N ARG A 90 4.68 21.94 -7.61
CA ARG A 90 4.61 20.70 -6.81
C ARG A 90 5.16 19.51 -7.56
N SER A 91 4.70 19.30 -8.79
CA SER A 91 5.13 18.14 -9.58
C SER A 91 6.61 18.23 -9.97
N LEU A 92 7.15 19.43 -10.19
CA LEU A 92 8.58 19.59 -10.44
C LEU A 92 9.42 19.24 -9.20
N ASN A 93 9.00 19.66 -8.00
CA ASN A 93 9.66 19.27 -6.77
C ASN A 93 9.59 17.74 -6.56
N ALA A 94 8.44 17.13 -6.85
CA ALA A 94 8.27 15.68 -6.76
C ALA A 94 9.18 14.93 -7.76
N LEU A 95 9.36 15.45 -8.98
CA LEU A 95 10.32 14.89 -9.94
C LEU A 95 11.76 14.99 -9.44
N GLY A 96 12.13 16.12 -8.81
CA GLY A 96 13.44 16.27 -8.16
C GLY A 96 13.66 15.23 -7.05
N THR A 97 12.68 15.06 -6.16
CA THR A 97 12.75 14.05 -5.10
C THR A 97 12.78 12.62 -5.64
N LEU A 98 12.07 12.32 -6.75
CA LEU A 98 12.18 11.03 -7.41
C LEU A 98 13.62 10.78 -7.89
N GLN A 99 14.25 11.77 -8.52
CA GLN A 99 15.64 11.65 -8.98
C GLN A 99 16.61 11.38 -7.81
N GLU A 100 16.47 12.11 -6.69
CA GLU A 100 17.27 11.91 -5.48
C GLU A 100 17.14 10.46 -4.97
N VAL A 101 15.92 9.92 -4.87
CA VAL A 101 15.70 8.53 -4.44
C VAL A 101 16.37 7.53 -5.39
N LEU A 102 16.31 7.75 -6.71
CA LEU A 102 16.95 6.86 -7.67
C LEU A 102 18.47 6.87 -7.53
N ASP A 103 19.07 8.04 -7.29
CA ASP A 103 20.51 8.18 -7.06
C ASP A 103 20.94 7.51 -5.76
N GLU A 104 20.18 7.66 -4.68
CA GLU A 104 20.40 6.97 -3.41
C GLU A 104 20.31 5.45 -3.57
N ARG A 105 19.28 4.95 -4.26
CA ARG A 105 19.12 3.51 -4.55
C ARG A 105 20.27 2.97 -5.37
N LYS A 106 20.74 3.73 -6.37
CA LYS A 106 21.89 3.38 -7.20
C LYS A 106 23.18 3.32 -6.38
N ALA A 107 23.42 4.31 -5.52
CA ALA A 107 24.58 4.33 -4.61
C ALA A 107 24.55 3.15 -3.62
N ALA A 108 23.36 2.75 -3.17
CA ALA A 108 23.16 1.59 -2.31
C ALA A 108 23.18 0.24 -3.05
N GLY A 109 23.33 0.23 -4.39
CA GLY A 109 23.32 -1.00 -5.20
C GLY A 109 21.96 -1.70 -5.25
N LYS A 110 20.86 -1.02 -4.91
CA LYS A 110 19.50 -1.58 -4.98
C LYS A 110 19.07 -1.73 -6.44
N LYS A 111 18.47 -2.88 -6.77
CA LYS A 111 17.84 -3.09 -8.08
C LYS A 111 16.65 -2.14 -8.22
N THR A 112 16.60 -1.47 -9.36
CA THR A 112 15.51 -0.54 -9.70
C THR A 112 15.14 -0.80 -11.15
N ALA A 113 13.89 -1.20 -11.39
CA ALA A 113 13.41 -1.50 -12.73
C ALA A 113 12.94 -0.20 -13.40
N GLU A 114 13.53 0.16 -14.54
CA GLU A 114 13.11 1.34 -15.31
C GLU A 114 11.64 1.22 -15.72
N GLY A 115 11.23 0.07 -16.26
CA GLY A 115 9.85 -0.18 -16.70
C GLY A 115 9.72 -0.14 -18.22
N LYS A 116 8.49 0.06 -18.69
CA LYS A 116 8.21 0.15 -20.14
C LYS A 116 8.40 1.59 -20.60
N ASP A 117 8.92 1.74 -21.81
CA ASP A 117 8.91 3.01 -22.51
C ASP A 117 7.49 3.37 -22.98
N ALA A 118 7.29 4.66 -23.26
CA ALA A 118 6.05 5.15 -23.83
C ALA A 118 5.78 4.46 -25.18
N SER A 119 4.52 4.11 -25.41
CA SER A 119 4.10 3.56 -26.70
C SER A 119 4.35 4.59 -27.82
N PRO A 120 4.78 4.16 -29.02
CA PRO A 120 4.94 5.06 -30.15
C PRO A 120 3.63 5.77 -30.49
N LEU A 121 3.72 7.04 -30.89
CA LEU A 121 2.56 7.79 -31.38
C LEU A 121 2.05 7.15 -32.67
N GLN A 122 0.74 6.90 -32.74
CA GLN A 122 0.11 6.45 -33.97
C GLN A 122 0.24 7.56 -35.02
N ARG A 123 0.96 7.26 -36.10
CA ARG A 123 1.08 8.19 -37.23
C ARG A 123 -0.28 8.28 -37.89
N ILE A 124 -0.97 9.40 -37.70
CA ILE A 124 -2.19 9.70 -38.45
C ILE A 124 -1.74 10.03 -39.88
N THR A 125 -2.02 9.12 -40.81
CA THR A 125 -1.90 9.41 -42.24
C THR A 125 -3.13 10.23 -42.63
N ILE A 126 -2.91 11.53 -42.86
CA ILE A 126 -3.89 12.46 -43.43
C ILE A 126 -3.85 12.39 -44.95
#